data_AF-K5WNN8-F1
#
_entry.id   AF-K5WNN8-F1
#
_cell.length_a   1.000
_cell.length_b   1.000
_cell.length_c   1.000
_cell.angle_alpha   90.00
_cell.angle_beta   90.00
_cell.angle_gamma   90.00
#
_symmetry.space_group_name_H-M   'P 1'
#
loop_
_entity.id
_entity.type
_entity.pdbx_description
1 polymer ?
#
loop_
_entity_poly.entity_id
_entity_poly.type
_entity_poly.pdbx_seq_one_letter_code
_entity_poly.pdbx_strand_id
1 'polypeptide(L)'
;MLHSITLPPPLSQRKRVQSWAIILSGLDNASRRQCALVSRTFRYAGLQFSICLPVHLCMLIPLDHTVYLSAIHILDRKFRGKRTTRDTKPFSHAMTNFWPYLRAREEEASNRERIYSRSFLGRLEATGRAIPISPRLWGSPDHEKQATVAVRFVLASFWFALSIGGRRSEDWLRGLVVDAQEVVPHEVWSITVEHPDGPGNASCASRFYVLESTCEVIGTGTGSSNGDASICSLGPCLSLRVDWSAFINHWARSASRTPEGLLLQHLKWANHEEYDRGISRLWSKRAMQEGEVGRAKRIVAERYVLACVVANSVSGSWMSATEMAQDFAGLPNRHENPLVKLSSRDLPVNLFLPATHHVESVHFTTSSKMALHSALAAVQTSAREYFVLRDIGFEVGCEEEGIASLWMEVLDCDGKGVPV
;
A
#
# COMPACT_ATOMS: atom_id res chain seq x y z
N MET A 1 -22.73 8.24 -11.69
CA MET A 1 -23.53 8.72 -10.53
C MET A 1 -24.47 7.60 -10.08
N LEU A 2 -24.68 7.43 -8.76
CA LEU A 2 -25.66 6.48 -8.22
C LEU A 2 -27.06 7.07 -8.37
N HIS A 3 -28.02 6.26 -8.81
CA HIS A 3 -29.40 6.68 -9.02
C HIS A 3 -30.36 5.74 -8.31
N SER A 4 -31.49 6.29 -7.86
CA SER A 4 -32.58 5.48 -7.30
C SER A 4 -33.23 4.63 -8.39
N ILE A 5 -33.65 3.42 -8.03
CA ILE A 5 -34.41 2.54 -8.93
C ILE A 5 -35.81 3.14 -9.09
N THR A 6 -36.19 3.46 -10.33
CA THR A 6 -37.40 4.25 -10.64
C THR A 6 -38.72 3.53 -10.37
N LEU A 7 -38.71 2.20 -10.28
CA LEU A 7 -39.91 1.37 -10.03
C LEU A 7 -39.56 0.19 -9.11
N PRO A 8 -39.64 0.36 -7.77
CA PRO A 8 -39.36 -0.73 -6.84
C PRO A 8 -40.47 -1.78 -6.83
N PRO A 9 -40.16 -3.07 -6.61
CA PRO A 9 -41.14 -4.12 -6.57
C PRO A 9 -42.06 -3.97 -5.35
N PRO A 10 -43.31 -4.50 -5.44
CA PRO A 10 -44.24 -4.58 -4.32
C PRO A 10 -43.59 -5.25 -3.10
N LEU A 11 -43.95 -4.81 -1.90
CA LEU A 11 -43.37 -5.31 -0.64
C LEU A 11 -43.42 -6.85 -0.51
N SER A 12 -44.50 -7.47 -0.98
CA SER A 12 -44.70 -8.93 -0.97
C SER A 12 -43.67 -9.70 -1.80
N GLN A 13 -43.11 -9.08 -2.84
CA GLN A 13 -42.15 -9.73 -3.76
C GLN A 13 -40.69 -9.54 -3.33
N ARG A 14 -40.41 -8.57 -2.43
CA ARG A 14 -39.03 -8.19 -2.06
C ARG A 14 -38.22 -9.34 -1.44
N LYS A 15 -38.84 -10.24 -0.68
CA LYS A 15 -38.15 -11.39 -0.08
C LYS A 15 -37.56 -12.33 -1.14
N ARG A 16 -38.33 -12.65 -2.19
CA ARG A 16 -37.87 -13.50 -3.29
C ARG A 16 -36.80 -12.81 -4.12
N VAL A 17 -36.97 -11.50 -4.33
CA VAL A 17 -36.03 -10.69 -5.11
C VAL A 17 -34.61 -10.75 -4.54
N GLN A 18 -34.45 -10.75 -3.21
CA GLN A 18 -33.14 -10.89 -2.56
C GLN A 18 -32.48 -12.25 -2.83
N SER A 19 -33.21 -13.36 -2.71
CA SER A 19 -32.67 -14.69 -2.99
C SER A 19 -32.17 -14.82 -4.44
N TRP A 20 -32.94 -14.29 -5.40
CA TRP A 20 -32.53 -14.27 -6.80
C TRP A 20 -31.35 -13.36 -7.07
N ALA A 21 -31.26 -12.20 -6.40
CA ALA A 21 -30.12 -11.31 -6.52
C ALA A 21 -28.80 -12.00 -6.11
N ILE A 22 -28.82 -12.81 -5.05
CA ILE A 22 -27.68 -13.63 -4.62
C ILE A 22 -27.32 -14.64 -5.70
N ILE A 23 -28.29 -15.38 -6.24
CA ILE A 23 -28.03 -16.36 -7.31
C ILE A 23 -27.42 -15.68 -8.55
N LEU A 24 -28.03 -14.58 -9.00
CA LEU A 24 -27.54 -13.81 -10.16
C LEU A 24 -26.16 -13.20 -9.92
N SER A 25 -25.78 -12.90 -8.69
CA SER A 25 -24.43 -12.41 -8.35
C SER A 25 -23.34 -13.46 -8.64
N GLY A 26 -23.71 -14.75 -8.66
CA GLY A 26 -22.82 -15.85 -9.00
C GLY A 26 -22.54 -15.99 -10.50
N LEU A 27 -23.37 -15.39 -11.36
CA LEU A 27 -23.27 -15.53 -12.81
C LEU A 27 -22.25 -14.56 -13.43
N ASP A 28 -21.71 -14.93 -14.58
CA ASP A 28 -20.87 -14.03 -15.37
C ASP A 28 -21.70 -12.85 -15.97
N ASN A 29 -21.02 -11.91 -16.64
CA ASN A 29 -21.71 -10.76 -17.23
C ASN A 29 -22.60 -11.15 -18.43
N ALA A 30 -22.25 -12.21 -19.18
CA ALA A 30 -22.99 -12.62 -20.37
C ALA A 30 -24.32 -13.28 -20.00
N SER A 31 -24.30 -14.24 -19.06
CA SER A 31 -25.49 -14.89 -18.52
C SER A 31 -26.39 -13.89 -17.79
N ARG A 32 -25.85 -12.94 -17.01
CA ARG A 32 -26.67 -11.88 -16.39
C ARG A 32 -27.39 -11.01 -17.43
N ARG A 33 -26.73 -10.68 -18.54
CA ARG A 33 -27.36 -9.95 -19.65
C ARG A 33 -28.50 -10.76 -20.27
N GLN A 34 -28.31 -12.06 -20.50
CA GLN A 34 -29.37 -12.94 -20.99
C GLN A 34 -30.56 -13.01 -20.02
N CYS A 35 -30.32 -13.15 -18.71
CA CYS A 35 -31.38 -13.12 -17.70
C CYS A 35 -32.15 -11.80 -17.70
N ALA A 36 -31.46 -10.67 -17.86
CA ALA A 36 -32.08 -9.35 -17.98
C ALA A 36 -32.93 -9.21 -19.26
N LEU A 37 -32.47 -9.75 -20.39
CA LEU A 37 -33.24 -9.75 -21.65
C LEU A 37 -34.50 -10.60 -21.52
N VAL A 38 -34.40 -11.81 -20.97
CA VAL A 38 -35.54 -12.70 -20.75
C VAL A 38 -36.57 -12.04 -19.84
N SER A 39 -36.13 -11.44 -18.72
CA SER A 39 -36.98 -10.64 -17.83
C SER A 39 -37.75 -9.54 -18.56
N ARG A 40 -37.03 -8.77 -19.39
CA ARG A 40 -37.61 -7.68 -20.17
C ARG A 40 -38.66 -8.20 -21.15
N THR A 41 -38.37 -9.28 -21.87
CA THR A 41 -39.30 -9.92 -22.81
C THR A 41 -40.59 -10.36 -22.11
N PHE A 42 -40.48 -11.01 -20.95
CA PHE A 42 -41.66 -11.42 -20.17
C PHE A 42 -42.50 -10.22 -19.67
N ARG A 43 -41.85 -9.12 -19.28
CA ARG A 43 -42.57 -7.90 -18.87
C ARG A 43 -43.39 -7.30 -20.01
N TYR A 44 -42.82 -7.20 -21.22
CA TYR A 44 -43.51 -6.62 -22.38
C TYR A 44 -44.54 -7.58 -22.98
N ALA A 45 -44.26 -8.88 -23.03
CA ALA A 45 -45.23 -9.88 -23.49
C ALA A 45 -46.44 -9.99 -22.55
N GLY A 46 -46.23 -9.87 -21.23
CA GLY A 46 -47.30 -9.91 -20.22
C GLY A 46 -48.31 -8.76 -20.33
N LEU A 47 -47.89 -7.58 -20.83
CA LEU A 47 -48.78 -6.44 -21.11
C LEU A 47 -49.74 -6.72 -22.27
N GLN A 48 -49.42 -7.65 -23.16
CA GLN A 48 -50.25 -8.00 -24.32
C GLN A 48 -51.07 -9.29 -24.10
N PHE A 49 -50.69 -10.12 -23.12
CA PHE A 49 -51.34 -11.40 -22.79
C PHE A 49 -52.19 -11.40 -21.51
N SER A 50 -52.44 -10.23 -20.90
CA SER A 50 -53.17 -10.08 -19.64
C SER A 50 -54.66 -10.51 -19.66
N ILE A 51 -55.15 -11.14 -20.74
CA ILE A 51 -56.54 -11.55 -20.89
C ILE A 51 -56.75 -13.07 -20.64
N CYS A 52 -55.74 -13.95 -20.69
CA CYS A 52 -55.99 -15.41 -20.70
C CYS A 52 -55.12 -16.32 -19.82
N LEU A 53 -54.19 -15.83 -18.99
CA LEU A 53 -53.36 -16.71 -18.14
C LEU A 53 -53.80 -16.69 -16.66
N PRO A 54 -53.94 -17.86 -16.00
CA PRO A 54 -54.34 -17.93 -14.60
C PRO A 54 -53.31 -17.25 -13.70
N VAL A 55 -53.84 -16.49 -12.73
CA VAL A 55 -53.16 -15.55 -11.82
C VAL A 55 -51.95 -16.15 -11.05
N HIS A 56 -51.81 -17.47 -11.00
CA HIS A 56 -50.71 -18.14 -10.32
C HIS A 56 -49.35 -18.09 -11.04
N LEU A 57 -49.30 -17.91 -12.37
CA LEU A 57 -48.01 -17.80 -13.09
C LEU A 57 -47.53 -16.34 -13.27
N CYS A 58 -48.39 -15.35 -13.07
CA CYS A 58 -48.05 -13.92 -13.13
C CYS A 58 -47.23 -13.42 -11.93
N MET A 59 -46.87 -14.28 -10.98
CA MET A 59 -45.74 -14.03 -10.06
C MET A 59 -44.38 -14.20 -10.77
N LEU A 60 -44.28 -13.71 -12.01
CA LEU A 60 -43.02 -13.51 -12.70
C LEU A 60 -42.24 -12.47 -11.89
N ILE A 61 -41.28 -12.99 -11.15
CA ILE A 61 -40.39 -12.25 -10.27
C ILE A 61 -39.84 -11.07 -11.08
N PRO A 62 -39.87 -9.83 -10.56
CA PRO A 62 -39.34 -8.68 -11.25
C PRO A 62 -37.81 -8.81 -11.36
N LEU A 63 -37.38 -9.59 -12.35
CA LEU A 63 -36.01 -10.03 -12.54
C LEU A 63 -35.11 -8.83 -12.86
N ASP A 64 -35.61 -7.78 -13.50
CA ASP A 64 -34.85 -6.53 -13.68
C ASP A 64 -34.39 -5.96 -12.33
N HIS A 65 -35.26 -5.97 -11.31
CA HIS A 65 -34.90 -5.52 -9.97
C HIS A 65 -33.89 -6.47 -9.32
N THR A 66 -34.01 -7.78 -9.54
CA THR A 66 -33.03 -8.76 -9.04
C THR A 66 -31.65 -8.56 -9.67
N VAL A 67 -31.59 -8.18 -10.94
CA VAL A 67 -30.33 -7.84 -11.62
C VAL A 67 -29.73 -6.59 -11.00
N TYR A 68 -30.50 -5.53 -10.73
CA TYR A 68 -30.00 -4.33 -10.06
C TYR A 68 -29.45 -4.63 -8.66
N LEU A 69 -30.16 -5.43 -7.86
CA LEU A 69 -29.70 -5.83 -6.52
C LEU A 69 -28.51 -6.79 -6.56
N SER A 70 -28.30 -7.56 -7.63
CA SER A 70 -27.15 -8.47 -7.69
C SER A 70 -25.80 -7.73 -7.57
N ALA A 71 -25.73 -6.45 -7.96
CA ALA A 71 -24.52 -5.65 -7.85
C ALA A 71 -24.02 -5.48 -6.41
N ILE A 72 -24.91 -5.31 -5.42
CA ILE A 72 -24.48 -5.16 -4.02
C ILE A 72 -23.85 -6.44 -3.49
N HIS A 73 -24.37 -7.62 -3.86
CA HIS A 73 -23.78 -8.89 -3.48
C HIS A 73 -22.42 -9.15 -4.16
N ILE A 74 -22.24 -8.67 -5.40
CA ILE A 74 -20.93 -8.74 -6.06
C ILE A 74 -19.92 -7.82 -5.35
N LEU A 75 -20.34 -6.61 -4.99
CA LEU A 75 -19.52 -5.67 -4.22
C LEU A 75 -19.13 -6.27 -2.86
N ASP A 76 -20.07 -6.85 -2.13
CA ASP A 76 -19.83 -7.49 -0.83
C ASP A 76 -18.92 -8.72 -0.93
N ARG A 77 -18.92 -9.42 -2.07
CA ARG A 77 -18.04 -10.58 -2.28
C ARG A 77 -16.64 -10.18 -2.74
N LYS A 78 -16.54 -9.29 -3.74
CA LYS A 78 -15.26 -8.96 -4.40
C LYS A 78 -14.53 -7.78 -3.78
N PHE A 79 -15.25 -6.81 -3.24
CA PHE A 79 -14.72 -5.53 -2.77
C PHE A 79 -15.04 -5.28 -1.29
N ARG A 80 -15.24 -6.35 -0.51
CA ARG A 80 -15.56 -6.25 0.91
C ARG A 80 -14.48 -5.47 1.66
N GLY A 81 -14.89 -4.38 2.32
CA GLY A 81 -14.06 -3.61 3.22
C GLY A 81 -14.69 -2.30 3.69
N LYS A 82 -13.91 -1.52 4.44
CA LYS A 82 -14.32 -0.23 5.03
C LYS A 82 -14.72 0.79 3.97
N ARG A 83 -14.02 0.83 2.83
CA ARG A 83 -14.30 1.79 1.76
C ARG A 83 -15.64 1.54 1.12
N THR A 84 -15.93 0.30 0.72
CA THR A 84 -17.23 -0.05 0.15
C THR A 84 -18.34 0.20 1.17
N THR A 85 -18.17 -0.19 2.42
CA THR A 85 -19.16 0.11 3.49
C THR A 85 -19.41 1.61 3.63
N ARG A 86 -18.35 2.44 3.64
CA ARG A 86 -18.45 3.90 3.75
C ARG A 86 -19.20 4.50 2.56
N ASP A 87 -18.88 4.06 1.35
CA ASP A 87 -19.43 4.60 0.11
C ASP A 87 -20.89 4.16 -0.11
N THR A 88 -21.29 2.97 0.38
CA THR A 88 -22.66 2.45 0.23
C THR A 88 -23.58 2.81 1.39
N LYS A 89 -23.06 3.07 2.60
CA LYS A 89 -23.84 3.39 3.81
C LYS A 89 -24.89 4.50 3.65
N PRO A 90 -24.66 5.59 2.89
CA PRO A 90 -25.66 6.64 2.70
C PRO A 90 -26.87 6.21 1.85
N PHE A 91 -26.77 5.07 1.15
CA PHE A 91 -27.72 4.66 0.13
C PHE A 91 -28.53 3.43 0.58
N SER A 92 -29.79 3.37 0.18
CA SER A 92 -30.63 2.19 0.46
C SER A 92 -30.20 1.03 -0.43
N HIS A 93 -29.68 -0.05 0.17
CA HIS A 93 -29.26 -1.25 -0.56
C HIS A 93 -30.40 -1.87 -1.40
N ALA A 94 -31.65 -1.66 -0.99
CA ALA A 94 -32.82 -2.18 -1.69
C ALA A 94 -33.32 -1.29 -2.84
N MET A 95 -32.93 -0.01 -2.87
CA MET A 95 -33.53 0.99 -3.77
C MET A 95 -32.50 1.72 -4.64
N THR A 96 -31.21 1.45 -4.47
CA THR A 96 -30.14 2.12 -5.22
C THR A 96 -29.55 1.19 -6.26
N ASN A 97 -29.36 1.71 -7.49
CA ASN A 97 -28.66 1.00 -8.53
C ASN A 97 -27.13 1.11 -8.32
N PHE A 98 -26.51 0.04 -7.80
CA PHE A 98 -25.07 -0.01 -7.54
C PHE A 98 -24.21 -0.44 -8.74
N TRP A 99 -24.79 -0.78 -9.89
CA TRP A 99 -24.02 -1.20 -11.06
C TRP A 99 -22.99 -0.17 -11.53
N PRO A 100 -23.30 1.14 -11.63
CA PRO A 100 -22.31 2.13 -12.00
C PRO A 100 -21.11 2.15 -11.04
N TYR A 101 -21.36 2.01 -9.73
CA TYR A 101 -20.31 1.94 -8.73
C TYR A 101 -19.49 0.64 -8.85
N LEU A 102 -20.14 -0.52 -8.98
CA LEU A 102 -19.46 -1.80 -9.24
C LEU A 102 -18.55 -1.72 -10.46
N ARG A 103 -19.02 -1.16 -11.59
CA ARG A 103 -18.22 -1.00 -12.81
C ARG A 103 -17.01 -0.10 -12.58
N ALA A 104 -17.20 1.03 -11.90
CA ALA A 104 -16.10 1.92 -11.56
C ALA A 104 -15.04 1.21 -10.68
N ARG A 105 -15.46 0.35 -9.75
CA ARG A 105 -14.54 -0.43 -8.88
C ARG A 105 -13.81 -1.54 -9.64
N GLU A 106 -14.50 -2.24 -10.54
CA GLU A 106 -13.88 -3.23 -11.44
C GLU A 106 -12.85 -2.57 -12.37
N GLU A 107 -13.18 -1.41 -12.95
CA GLU A 107 -12.28 -0.64 -13.81
C GLU A 107 -11.08 -0.08 -13.04
N GLU A 108 -11.30 0.46 -11.84
CA GLU A 108 -10.22 0.95 -10.97
C GLU A 108 -9.21 -0.17 -10.64
N ALA A 109 -9.70 -1.35 -10.23
CA ALA A 109 -8.86 -2.49 -9.89
C ALA A 109 -8.09 -3.01 -11.12
N SER A 110 -8.80 -3.23 -12.24
CA SER A 110 -8.21 -3.68 -13.49
C SER A 110 -7.17 -2.70 -14.04
N ASN A 111 -7.43 -1.39 -13.94
CA ASN A 111 -6.48 -0.38 -14.38
C ASN A 111 -5.20 -0.39 -13.53
N ARG A 112 -5.32 -0.53 -12.20
CA ARG A 112 -4.15 -0.62 -11.31
C ARG A 112 -3.31 -1.86 -11.58
N GLU A 113 -3.97 -3.02 -11.66
CA GLU A 113 -3.32 -4.28 -11.99
C GLU A 113 -2.60 -4.19 -13.34
N ARG A 114 -3.27 -3.65 -14.37
CA ARG A 114 -2.67 -3.43 -15.70
C ARG A 114 -1.46 -2.50 -15.67
N ILE A 115 -1.50 -1.42 -14.90
CA ILE A 115 -0.36 -0.50 -14.74
C ILE A 115 0.81 -1.25 -14.07
N TYR A 116 0.53 -2.01 -13.02
CA TYR A 116 1.54 -2.80 -12.31
C TYR A 116 2.15 -3.89 -13.22
N SER A 117 1.35 -4.68 -13.93
CA SER A 117 1.84 -5.72 -14.84
C SER A 117 2.72 -5.18 -15.97
N ARG A 118 2.55 -3.90 -16.36
CA ARG A 118 3.39 -3.23 -17.36
C ARG A 118 4.67 -2.62 -16.78
N SER A 119 4.71 -2.42 -15.46
CA SER A 119 5.90 -1.92 -14.76
C SER A 119 7.00 -2.98 -14.72
N PHE A 120 8.23 -2.56 -14.36
CA PHE A 120 9.33 -3.50 -14.18
C PHE A 120 9.05 -4.52 -13.07
N LEU A 121 8.32 -4.15 -12.01
CA LEU A 121 7.91 -5.08 -10.94
C LEU A 121 6.97 -6.17 -11.46
N GLY A 122 6.02 -5.82 -12.33
CA GLY A 122 5.13 -6.80 -12.94
C GLY A 122 5.87 -7.78 -13.87
N ARG A 123 6.90 -7.30 -14.58
CA ARG A 123 7.79 -8.18 -15.36
C ARG A 123 8.59 -9.13 -14.46
N LEU A 124 9.09 -8.64 -13.33
CA LEU A 124 9.80 -9.46 -12.34
C LEU A 124 8.88 -10.50 -11.70
N GLU A 125 7.65 -10.14 -11.34
CA GLU A 125 6.63 -11.07 -10.84
C GLU A 125 6.36 -12.18 -11.86
N ALA A 126 6.21 -11.85 -13.14
CA ALA A 126 5.99 -12.85 -14.20
C ALA A 126 7.15 -13.86 -14.34
N THR A 127 8.36 -13.49 -13.92
CA THR A 127 9.52 -14.40 -13.85
C THR A 127 9.63 -15.17 -12.54
N GLY A 128 8.69 -14.99 -11.61
CA GLY A 128 8.71 -15.57 -10.27
C GLY A 128 9.72 -14.91 -9.31
N ARG A 129 10.22 -13.71 -9.66
CA ARG A 129 11.26 -12.98 -8.93
C ARG A 129 10.74 -11.83 -8.07
N ALA A 130 9.43 -11.70 -7.94
CA ALA A 130 8.80 -10.70 -7.08
C ALA A 130 7.66 -11.33 -6.28
N ILE A 131 7.41 -10.79 -5.09
CA ILE A 131 6.29 -11.16 -4.23
C ILE A 131 4.96 -10.81 -4.95
N PRO A 132 4.09 -11.79 -5.22
CA PRO A 132 2.78 -11.51 -5.79
C PRO A 132 1.88 -10.70 -4.84
N ILE A 133 0.98 -9.92 -5.44
CA ILE A 133 -0.03 -9.14 -4.73
C ILE A 133 -1.39 -9.80 -4.92
N SER A 134 -2.11 -10.05 -3.83
CA SER A 134 -3.44 -10.64 -3.88
C SER A 134 -4.39 -9.82 -4.76
N PRO A 135 -5.17 -10.44 -5.67
CA PRO A 135 -6.10 -9.74 -6.56
C PRO A 135 -7.09 -8.83 -5.83
N ARG A 136 -7.39 -9.14 -4.56
CA ARG A 136 -8.28 -8.34 -3.73
C ARG A 136 -7.72 -6.94 -3.45
N LEU A 137 -6.40 -6.80 -3.31
CA LEU A 137 -5.75 -5.53 -2.97
C LEU A 137 -5.79 -4.51 -4.09
N TRP A 138 -5.90 -4.93 -5.35
CA TRP A 138 -6.10 -4.00 -6.48
C TRP A 138 -7.37 -3.17 -6.33
N GLY A 139 -8.39 -3.75 -5.69
CA GLY A 139 -9.60 -3.06 -5.30
C GLY A 139 -9.37 -1.97 -4.25
N SER A 140 -8.34 -2.04 -3.40
CA SER A 140 -8.22 -1.19 -2.21
C SER A 140 -9.51 -1.24 -1.34
N PRO A 141 -9.85 -2.41 -0.74
CA PRO A 141 -11.11 -2.64 -0.04
C PRO A 141 -11.37 -1.72 1.17
N ASP A 142 -10.33 -1.32 1.89
CA ASP A 142 -10.42 -0.58 3.15
C ASP A 142 -9.89 0.86 3.06
N HIS A 143 -8.82 1.08 2.30
CA HIS A 143 -8.19 2.40 2.16
C HIS A 143 -7.64 2.60 0.74
N GLU A 144 -7.78 3.80 0.17
CA GLU A 144 -7.39 4.10 -1.22
C GLU A 144 -5.93 3.76 -1.56
N LYS A 145 -5.02 4.01 -0.62
CA LYS A 145 -3.57 3.74 -0.72
C LYS A 145 -3.17 2.26 -0.58
N GLN A 146 -4.06 1.31 -0.27
CA GLN A 146 -3.70 -0.10 0.00
C GLN A 146 -2.87 -0.72 -1.13
N ALA A 147 -3.35 -0.62 -2.38
CA ALA A 147 -2.61 -1.13 -3.53
C ALA A 147 -1.23 -0.46 -3.67
N THR A 148 -1.16 0.86 -3.46
CA THR A 148 0.10 1.61 -3.56
C THR A 148 1.11 1.19 -2.49
N VAL A 149 0.68 1.03 -1.23
CA VAL A 149 1.55 0.60 -0.14
C VAL A 149 1.99 -0.85 -0.35
N ALA A 150 1.09 -1.74 -0.81
CA ALA A 150 1.46 -3.11 -1.17
C ALA A 150 2.55 -3.15 -2.26
N VAL A 151 2.39 -2.38 -3.34
CA VAL A 151 3.39 -2.28 -4.42
C VAL A 151 4.72 -1.73 -3.90
N ARG A 152 4.71 -0.69 -3.06
CA ARG A 152 5.93 -0.16 -2.45
C ARG A 152 6.60 -1.15 -1.52
N PHE A 153 5.84 -1.93 -0.75
CA PHE A 153 6.38 -3.00 0.08
C PHE A 153 7.08 -4.07 -0.76
N VAL A 154 6.49 -4.49 -1.88
CA VAL A 154 7.13 -5.40 -2.84
C VAL A 154 8.42 -4.78 -3.39
N LEU A 155 8.41 -3.50 -3.77
CA LEU A 155 9.60 -2.79 -4.25
C LEU A 155 10.71 -2.70 -3.19
N ALA A 156 10.36 -2.34 -1.96
CA ALA A 156 11.29 -2.25 -0.84
C ALA A 156 11.90 -3.61 -0.51
N SER A 157 11.09 -4.66 -0.45
CA SER A 157 11.53 -6.03 -0.19
C SER A 157 12.47 -6.53 -1.30
N PHE A 158 12.13 -6.25 -2.56
CA PHE A 158 12.98 -6.53 -3.70
C PHE A 158 14.32 -5.78 -3.62
N TRP A 159 14.29 -4.49 -3.27
CA TRP A 159 15.50 -3.70 -3.10
C TRP A 159 16.44 -4.32 -2.05
N PHE A 160 15.94 -4.66 -0.87
CA PHE A 160 16.75 -5.29 0.18
C PHE A 160 17.37 -6.62 -0.29
N ALA A 161 16.63 -7.40 -1.05
CA ALA A 161 17.12 -8.68 -1.53
C ALA A 161 18.25 -8.57 -2.54
N LEU A 162 18.16 -7.59 -3.44
CA LEU A 162 19.25 -7.27 -4.36
C LEU A 162 20.46 -6.74 -3.58
N SER A 163 20.26 -5.84 -2.62
CA SER A 163 21.33 -5.22 -1.83
C SER A 163 22.09 -6.22 -0.93
N ILE A 164 21.42 -7.24 -0.40
CA ILE A 164 22.04 -8.29 0.44
C ILE A 164 22.67 -9.42 -0.42
N GLY A 165 22.50 -9.36 -1.75
CA GLY A 165 23.15 -10.27 -2.70
C GLY A 165 22.48 -11.64 -2.83
N GLY A 166 21.18 -11.76 -2.53
CA GLY A 166 20.36 -12.95 -2.84
C GLY A 166 20.81 -14.29 -2.22
N ARG A 167 21.76 -14.30 -1.28
CA ARG A 167 22.49 -15.53 -0.87
C ARG A 167 21.75 -16.48 0.06
N ARG A 168 20.55 -16.13 0.55
CA ARG A 168 19.78 -16.97 1.49
C ARG A 168 18.33 -17.05 1.04
N SER A 169 18.02 -18.14 0.34
CA SER A 169 16.70 -18.60 -0.06
C SER A 169 15.72 -17.53 -0.57
N GLU A 170 15.40 -17.58 -1.86
CA GLU A 170 14.29 -16.82 -2.47
C GLU A 170 12.89 -17.18 -1.89
N ASP A 171 12.82 -17.94 -0.80
CA ASP A 171 11.57 -18.35 -0.16
C ASP A 171 10.69 -17.15 0.27
N TRP A 172 11.30 -16.01 0.61
CA TRP A 172 10.55 -14.80 0.96
C TRP A 172 9.86 -14.18 -0.27
N LEU A 173 10.37 -14.39 -1.50
CA LEU A 173 9.70 -14.00 -2.76
C LEU A 173 8.45 -14.83 -3.04
N ARG A 174 8.32 -15.98 -2.39
CA ARG A 174 7.15 -16.87 -2.55
C ARG A 174 5.96 -16.46 -1.69
N GLY A 175 6.12 -15.48 -0.80
CA GLY A 175 5.02 -14.92 -0.03
C GLY A 175 3.98 -14.26 -0.93
N LEU A 176 2.73 -14.17 -0.48
CA LEU A 176 1.65 -13.44 -1.14
C LEU A 176 1.21 -12.29 -0.24
N VAL A 177 1.29 -11.05 -0.71
CA VAL A 177 0.74 -9.91 0.04
C VAL A 177 -0.78 -9.98 -0.02
N VAL A 178 -1.42 -10.32 1.09
CA VAL A 178 -2.87 -10.53 1.17
C VAL A 178 -3.62 -9.35 1.75
N ASP A 179 -2.95 -8.54 2.57
CA ASP A 179 -3.57 -7.40 3.23
C ASP A 179 -2.59 -6.24 3.49
N ALA A 180 -3.12 -5.02 3.49
CA ALA A 180 -2.42 -3.80 3.86
C ALA A 180 -3.38 -2.91 4.65
N GLN A 181 -3.06 -2.54 5.89
CA GLN A 181 -3.95 -1.72 6.72
C GLN A 181 -3.20 -0.55 7.34
N GLU A 182 -3.78 0.64 7.22
CA GLU A 182 -3.30 1.83 7.91
C GLU A 182 -3.48 1.66 9.43
N VAL A 183 -2.38 1.77 10.17
CA VAL A 183 -2.33 1.63 11.63
C VAL A 183 -2.21 3.00 12.28
N VAL A 184 -1.29 3.83 11.77
CA VAL A 184 -1.17 5.25 12.11
C VAL A 184 -1.45 6.06 10.86
N PRO A 185 -2.44 6.97 10.88
CA PRO A 185 -2.84 7.74 9.71
C PRO A 185 -1.64 8.40 9.03
N HIS A 186 -1.49 8.13 7.73
CA HIS A 186 -0.46 8.68 6.86
C HIS A 186 1.00 8.30 7.14
N GLU A 187 1.24 7.36 8.07
CA GLU A 187 2.60 7.12 8.59
C GLU A 187 2.98 5.66 8.71
N VAL A 188 2.16 4.85 9.38
CA VAL A 188 2.48 3.45 9.66
C VAL A 188 1.40 2.55 9.14
N TRP A 189 1.82 1.55 8.37
CA TRP A 189 0.96 0.53 7.79
C TRP A 189 1.34 -0.85 8.33
N SER A 190 0.37 -1.76 8.36
CA SER A 190 0.62 -3.18 8.59
C SER A 190 0.38 -3.94 7.29
N ILE A 191 1.34 -4.78 6.91
CA ILE A 191 1.29 -5.65 5.74
C ILE A 191 1.19 -7.08 6.22
N THR A 192 0.25 -7.84 5.66
CA THR A 192 0.13 -9.29 5.93
C THR A 192 0.57 -10.06 4.70
N VAL A 193 1.54 -10.95 4.88
CA VAL A 193 2.10 -11.81 3.84
C VAL A 193 1.80 -13.26 4.22
N GLU A 194 1.15 -13.99 3.34
CA GLU A 194 0.93 -15.43 3.48
C GLU A 194 2.02 -16.19 2.75
N HIS A 195 2.71 -17.09 3.45
CA HIS A 195 3.68 -17.96 2.81
C HIS A 195 3.04 -19.31 2.48
N PRO A 196 3.30 -19.86 1.28
CA PRO A 196 2.87 -21.21 0.95
C PRO A 196 3.69 -22.19 1.80
N ASP A 197 3.09 -22.69 2.88
CA ASP A 197 3.70 -23.79 3.62
C ASP A 197 3.61 -25.09 2.80
N GLY A 198 4.57 -25.98 3.03
CA GLY A 198 4.66 -27.27 2.34
C GLY A 198 3.36 -28.09 2.44
N PRO A 199 3.18 -29.10 1.55
CA PRO A 199 1.95 -29.86 1.46
C PRO A 199 1.58 -30.51 2.80
N GLY A 200 0.56 -29.95 3.48
CA GLY A 200 0.00 -30.47 4.73
C GLY A 200 -0.03 -29.50 5.91
N ASN A 201 0.66 -28.35 5.84
CA ASN A 201 0.67 -27.36 6.92
C ASN A 201 -0.25 -26.16 6.64
N ALA A 202 -0.81 -25.59 7.72
CA ALA A 202 -1.62 -24.38 7.63
C ALA A 202 -0.76 -23.19 7.20
N SER A 203 -1.22 -22.42 6.21
CA SER A 203 -0.55 -21.19 5.73
C SER A 203 -0.11 -20.29 6.89
N CYS A 204 1.20 -20.08 7.00
CA CYS A 204 1.79 -19.14 7.94
C CYS A 204 1.65 -17.71 7.41
N ALA A 205 0.78 -16.93 8.06
CA ALA A 205 0.64 -15.50 7.80
C ALA A 205 1.60 -14.70 8.70
N SER A 206 2.51 -13.95 8.08
CA SER A 206 3.40 -13.01 8.77
C SER A 206 2.85 -11.59 8.66
N ARG A 207 2.90 -10.82 9.74
CA ARG A 207 2.51 -9.41 9.77
C ARG A 207 3.71 -8.52 9.98
N PHE A 208 3.91 -7.55 9.09
CA PHE A 208 4.97 -6.55 9.14
C PHE A 208 4.37 -5.18 9.40
N TYR A 209 5.03 -4.36 10.20
CA TYR A 209 4.75 -2.93 10.33
C TYR A 209 5.77 -2.16 9.49
N VAL A 210 5.29 -1.24 8.66
CA VAL A 210 6.09 -0.52 7.68
C VAL A 210 5.78 0.97 7.69
N LEU A 211 6.76 1.79 7.31
CA LEU A 211 6.55 3.23 7.08
C LEU A 211 5.82 3.46 5.76
N GLU A 212 4.82 4.34 5.71
CA GLU A 212 4.08 4.61 4.46
C GLU A 212 5.00 5.12 3.34
N SER A 213 5.93 6.00 3.71
CA SER A 213 6.76 6.75 2.77
C SER A 213 7.75 5.85 2.02
N THR A 214 8.41 4.93 2.74
CA THR A 214 9.49 4.08 2.22
C THR A 214 9.11 2.61 2.13
N CYS A 215 8.08 2.18 2.87
CA CYS A 215 7.72 0.79 3.12
C CYS A 215 8.86 -0.04 3.76
N GLU A 216 9.80 0.63 4.40
CA GLU A 216 10.80 -0.02 5.24
C GLU A 216 10.12 -0.63 6.48
N VAL A 217 10.55 -1.84 6.84
CA VAL A 217 9.98 -2.61 7.96
C VAL A 217 10.53 -2.09 9.29
N ILE A 218 9.66 -1.57 10.15
CA ILE A 218 10.01 -1.13 11.52
C ILE A 218 9.94 -2.29 12.54
N GLY A 219 9.25 -3.37 12.18
CA GLY A 219 9.18 -4.58 13.00
C GLY A 219 8.09 -5.54 12.54
N THR A 220 8.09 -6.73 13.11
CA THR A 220 7.08 -7.78 12.89
C THR A 220 6.10 -7.84 14.04
N GLY A 221 4.83 -8.02 13.74
CA GLY A 221 3.82 -8.35 14.74
C GLY A 221 3.95 -9.82 15.15
N THR A 222 3.86 -10.09 16.45
CA THR A 222 3.70 -11.46 16.92
C THR A 222 2.31 -11.94 16.48
N GLY A 223 2.27 -12.79 15.46
CA GLY A 223 1.06 -13.52 15.13
C GLY A 223 0.64 -14.30 16.38
N SER A 224 -0.57 -14.03 16.88
CA SER A 224 -1.17 -14.72 18.03
C SER A 224 -1.44 -16.18 17.68
N SER A 225 -0.39 -16.98 17.54
CA SER A 225 -0.46 -18.43 17.59
C SER A 225 -0.40 -18.80 19.07
N ASN A 226 -1.55 -19.26 19.59
CA ASN A 226 -1.61 -19.84 20.92
C ASN A 226 -0.58 -20.97 21.03
N GLY A 227 0.34 -20.84 21.99
CA GLY A 227 0.86 -21.98 22.75
C GLY A 227 2.04 -22.76 22.18
N ASP A 228 2.22 -22.91 20.88
CA ASP A 228 3.28 -23.80 20.37
C ASP A 228 4.31 -23.05 19.53
N ALA A 229 5.47 -22.82 20.15
CA ALA A 229 6.69 -22.39 19.49
C ALA A 229 7.17 -23.48 18.52
N SER A 230 6.55 -23.57 17.34
CA SER A 230 6.91 -24.52 16.29
C SER A 230 7.35 -23.83 15.01
N ILE A 231 8.67 -23.71 14.86
CA ILE A 231 9.46 -23.97 13.64
C ILE A 231 8.95 -23.33 12.32
N CYS A 232 8.76 -22.01 12.30
CA CYS A 232 9.00 -21.21 11.07
C CYS A 232 10.09 -20.16 11.31
N SER A 233 11.08 -20.52 12.14
CA SER A 233 12.22 -19.68 12.53
C SER A 233 13.33 -19.69 11.47
N LEU A 234 13.09 -19.07 10.31
CA LEU A 234 14.14 -18.81 9.31
C LEU A 234 14.77 -17.41 9.44
N GLY A 235 14.72 -16.82 10.64
CA GLY A 235 15.46 -15.61 10.99
C GLY A 235 15.11 -15.06 12.38
N PRO A 236 15.95 -14.19 12.97
CA PRO A 236 15.58 -13.43 14.15
C PRO A 236 14.36 -12.56 13.81
N CYS A 237 13.20 -12.92 14.37
CA CYS A 237 11.97 -12.15 14.25
C CYS A 237 12.20 -10.76 14.87
N LEU A 238 12.26 -9.71 14.06
CA LEU A 238 12.50 -8.35 14.51
C LEU A 238 11.26 -7.86 15.27
N SER A 239 11.22 -8.11 16.59
CA SER A 239 10.18 -7.54 17.45
C SER A 239 10.17 -6.01 17.27
N LEU A 240 8.96 -5.47 17.15
CA LEU A 240 8.77 -4.02 17.13
C LEU A 240 9.46 -3.38 18.35
N ARG A 241 10.22 -2.31 18.11
CA ARG A 241 10.90 -1.55 19.17
C ARG A 241 9.85 -0.95 20.13
N VAL A 242 10.23 -0.81 21.40
CA VAL A 242 9.30 -0.40 22.47
C VAL A 242 8.68 0.98 22.22
N ASP A 243 9.46 1.95 21.78
CA ASP A 243 9.01 3.30 21.40
C ASP A 243 8.08 3.27 20.17
N TRP A 244 8.36 2.47 19.14
CA TRP A 244 7.45 2.27 18.00
C TRP A 244 6.13 1.66 18.46
N SER A 245 6.17 0.68 19.35
CA SER A 245 4.98 0.10 19.94
C SER A 245 4.20 1.12 20.78
N ALA A 246 4.90 1.97 21.54
CA ALA A 246 4.30 3.04 22.34
C ALA A 246 3.65 4.10 21.44
N PHE A 247 4.32 4.49 20.35
CA PHE A 247 3.82 5.42 19.34
C PHE A 247 2.55 4.92 18.67
N ILE A 248 2.55 3.67 18.19
CA ILE A 248 1.37 3.04 17.60
C ILE A 248 0.23 2.94 18.62
N ASN A 249 0.53 2.54 19.86
CA ASN A 249 -0.47 2.41 20.92
C ASN A 249 -1.03 3.78 21.37
N HIS A 250 -0.21 4.83 21.37
CA HIS A 250 -0.63 6.19 21.66
C HIS A 250 -1.69 6.64 20.65
N TRP A 251 -1.39 6.48 19.35
CA TRP A 251 -2.34 6.77 18.28
C TRP A 251 -3.61 5.92 18.34
N ALA A 252 -3.51 4.65 18.73
CA ALA A 252 -4.67 3.78 18.89
C ALA A 252 -5.61 4.24 20.02
N ARG A 253 -5.09 4.94 21.04
CA ARG A 253 -5.87 5.45 22.20
C ARG A 253 -6.34 6.89 22.02
N SER A 254 -5.59 7.72 21.32
CA SER A 254 -5.91 9.13 21.10
C SER A 254 -7.09 9.27 20.12
N ALA A 255 -8.27 9.55 20.66
CA ALA A 255 -9.48 9.81 19.87
C ALA A 255 -9.45 11.15 19.11
N SER A 256 -8.58 12.09 19.52
CA SER A 256 -8.36 13.37 18.84
C SER A 256 -7.37 13.21 17.70
N ARG A 257 -7.88 13.25 16.47
CA ARG A 257 -7.10 13.19 15.21
C ARG A 257 -6.45 14.52 14.85
N THR A 258 -5.97 15.29 15.83
CA THR A 258 -5.19 16.48 15.52
C THR A 258 -3.85 16.03 14.93
N PRO A 259 -3.39 16.58 13.80
CA PRO A 259 -2.11 16.23 13.17
C PRO A 259 -0.88 16.72 13.96
N GLU A 260 -1.02 16.91 15.28
CA GLU A 260 0.09 17.16 16.20
C GLU A 260 0.79 15.83 16.45
N GLY A 261 2.06 15.71 16.02
CA GLY A 261 2.82 14.45 16.12
C GLY A 261 3.04 13.74 14.79
N LEU A 262 3.35 14.47 13.71
CA LEU A 262 3.83 13.83 12.47
C LEU A 262 5.18 13.14 12.72
N LEU A 263 5.43 11.96 12.15
CA LEU A 263 6.67 11.19 12.30
C LEU A 263 7.92 12.04 12.00
N LEU A 264 7.86 12.89 10.98
CA LEU A 264 8.96 13.80 10.64
C LEU A 264 9.28 14.85 11.73
N GLN A 265 8.39 15.08 12.71
CA GLN A 265 8.67 15.92 13.87
C GLN A 265 9.61 15.23 14.88
N HIS A 266 9.68 13.90 14.83
CA HIS A 266 10.61 13.09 15.61
C HIS A 266 12.01 13.02 14.98
N LEU A 267 12.17 13.54 13.76
CA LEU A 267 13.45 13.61 13.07
C LEU A 267 14.38 14.62 13.74
N LYS A 268 15.61 14.19 14.00
CA LYS A 268 16.73 15.02 14.44
C LYS A 268 17.74 15.13 13.30
N TRP A 269 18.14 16.37 13.00
CA TRP A 269 19.09 16.72 11.94
C TRP A 269 19.93 17.92 12.40
N ALA A 270 21.03 18.20 11.70
CA ALA A 270 21.89 19.35 12.00
C ALA A 270 21.52 20.59 11.16
N ASN A 271 22.08 21.76 11.46
CA ASN A 271 21.96 22.99 10.66
C ASN A 271 20.50 23.41 10.37
N HIS A 272 19.71 23.61 11.43
CA HIS A 272 18.29 23.96 11.33
C HIS A 272 18.02 25.31 10.62
N GLU A 273 19.03 26.17 10.54
CA GLU A 273 19.01 27.45 9.83
C GLU A 273 18.82 27.28 8.31
N GLU A 274 19.48 26.30 7.71
CA GLU A 274 19.48 26.07 6.26
C GLU A 274 18.53 24.95 5.84
N TYR A 275 18.31 23.97 6.71
CA TYR A 275 17.51 22.78 6.42
C TYR A 275 16.25 22.70 7.29
N ASP A 276 15.14 22.33 6.66
CA ASP A 276 13.90 21.93 7.31
C ASP A 276 13.73 20.42 7.14
N ARG A 277 13.82 19.66 8.24
CA ARG A 277 13.78 18.18 8.26
C ARG A 277 14.80 17.56 7.29
N GLY A 278 16.01 18.11 7.25
CA GLY A 278 17.07 17.66 6.34
C GLY A 278 16.92 18.09 4.88
N ILE A 279 15.94 18.92 4.53
CA ILE A 279 15.72 19.42 3.17
C ILE A 279 16.05 20.91 3.10
N SER A 280 16.87 21.31 2.11
CA SER A 280 17.27 22.70 1.89
C SER A 280 16.05 23.63 1.77
N ARG A 281 15.97 24.62 2.67
CA ARG A 281 14.88 25.62 2.69
C ARG A 281 14.84 26.44 1.40
N LEU A 282 16.02 26.77 0.85
CA LEU A 282 16.14 27.53 -0.39
C LEU A 282 15.60 26.74 -1.58
N TRP A 283 16.01 25.47 -1.70
CA TRP A 283 15.50 24.61 -2.76
C TRP A 283 14.01 24.32 -2.62
N SER A 284 13.53 24.05 -1.40
CA SER A 284 12.10 23.82 -1.14
C SER A 284 11.23 24.98 -1.63
N LYS A 285 11.66 26.23 -1.41
CA LYS A 285 10.99 27.44 -1.94
C LYS A 285 10.98 27.48 -3.47
N ARG A 286 12.07 27.10 -4.14
CA ARG A 286 12.14 27.02 -5.61
C ARG A 286 11.26 25.91 -6.16
N ALA A 287 11.29 24.73 -5.54
CA ALA A 287 10.46 23.59 -5.93
C ALA A 287 8.97 23.94 -5.87
N MET A 288 8.50 24.70 -4.86
CA MET A 288 7.11 25.16 -4.81
C MET A 288 6.66 25.94 -6.05
N GLN A 289 7.57 26.66 -6.72
CA GLN A 289 7.27 27.44 -7.93
C GLN A 289 7.11 26.55 -9.18
N GLU A 290 7.55 25.29 -9.13
CA GLU A 290 7.43 24.33 -10.23
C GLU A 290 6.07 23.60 -10.28
N GLY A 291 5.12 23.93 -9.39
CA GLY A 291 3.79 23.33 -9.35
C GLY A 291 3.82 21.83 -9.01
N GLU A 292 3.10 21.01 -9.77
CA GLU A 292 2.99 19.56 -9.51
C GLU A 292 4.32 18.81 -9.62
N VAL A 293 5.23 19.24 -10.51
CA VAL A 293 6.57 18.64 -10.63
C VAL A 293 7.37 18.91 -9.36
N GLY A 294 7.30 20.14 -8.85
CA GLY A 294 7.91 20.53 -7.59
C GLY A 294 7.37 19.76 -6.40
N ARG A 295 6.05 19.54 -6.36
CA ARG A 295 5.40 18.70 -5.34
C ARG A 295 5.91 17.26 -5.41
N ALA A 296 6.03 16.69 -6.60
CA ALA A 296 6.57 15.35 -6.78
C ALA A 296 8.03 15.25 -6.32
N LYS A 297 8.87 16.24 -6.66
CA LYS A 297 10.27 16.32 -6.19
C LYS A 297 10.35 16.39 -4.67
N ARG A 298 9.49 17.18 -4.03
CA ARG A 298 9.43 17.27 -2.56
C ARG A 298 9.07 15.93 -1.91
N ILE A 299 8.09 15.21 -2.47
CA ILE A 299 7.73 13.87 -1.99
C ILE A 299 8.94 12.92 -2.08
N VAL A 300 9.70 12.97 -3.17
CA VAL A 300 10.93 12.16 -3.32
C VAL A 300 11.99 12.57 -2.31
N ALA A 301 12.19 13.87 -2.05
CA ALA A 301 13.11 14.35 -1.03
C ALA A 301 12.74 13.85 0.37
N GLU A 302 11.46 13.92 0.75
CA GLU A 302 10.98 13.44 2.04
C GLU A 302 11.15 11.92 2.19
N ARG A 303 10.95 11.16 1.11
CA ARG A 303 11.22 9.70 1.09
C ARG A 303 12.70 9.39 1.23
N TYR A 304 13.56 10.11 0.51
CA TYR A 304 15.00 9.94 0.61
C TYR A 304 15.50 10.24 2.02
N VAL A 305 15.03 11.33 2.64
CA VAL A 305 15.35 11.66 4.04
C VAL A 305 14.97 10.51 4.98
N LEU A 306 13.77 9.94 4.83
CA LEU A 306 13.33 8.82 5.66
C LEU A 306 14.07 7.52 5.34
N ALA A 307 14.56 7.33 4.11
CA ALA A 307 15.37 6.19 3.71
C ALA A 307 16.81 6.27 4.24
N CYS A 308 17.30 7.48 4.51
CA CYS A 308 18.68 7.73 4.96
C CYS A 308 18.79 8.03 6.46
N VAL A 309 17.71 7.87 7.23
CA VAL A 309 17.84 7.82 8.69
C VAL A 309 18.70 6.61 9.06
N VAL A 310 19.51 6.72 10.11
CA VAL A 310 20.39 5.61 10.50
C VAL A 310 19.56 4.35 10.81
N ALA A 311 20.07 3.16 10.54
CA ALA A 311 19.32 1.90 10.65
C ALA A 311 18.60 1.75 12.00
N ASN A 312 19.32 2.07 13.10
CA ASN A 312 18.78 2.05 14.46
C ASN A 312 17.57 2.99 14.66
N SER A 313 17.29 3.95 13.78
CA SER A 313 16.07 4.77 13.79
C SER A 313 14.83 3.97 13.38
N VAL A 314 14.97 2.99 12.49
CA VAL A 314 13.86 2.22 11.91
C VAL A 314 13.76 0.85 12.57
N SER A 315 14.87 0.10 12.61
CA SER A 315 14.97 -1.24 13.18
C SER A 315 16.24 -1.39 14.03
N GLY A 316 16.17 -2.13 15.14
CA GLY A 316 17.31 -2.33 16.05
C GLY A 316 17.06 -1.85 17.48
N SER A 317 18.14 -1.66 18.24
CA SER A 317 18.07 -1.15 19.61
C SER A 317 17.74 0.34 19.61
N TRP A 318 16.96 0.79 20.60
CA TRP A 318 16.73 2.22 20.78
C TRP A 318 18.05 2.93 21.10
N MET A 319 18.28 4.07 20.47
CA MET A 319 19.42 4.95 20.70
C MET A 319 18.95 6.40 20.68
N SER A 320 19.60 7.25 21.47
CA SER A 320 19.47 8.70 21.40
C SER A 320 20.10 9.25 20.12
N ALA A 321 19.76 10.49 19.74
CA ALA A 321 20.32 11.11 18.52
C ALA A 321 21.84 11.29 18.63
N THR A 322 22.35 11.55 19.83
CA THR A 322 23.80 11.67 20.08
C THR A 322 24.50 10.32 19.96
N GLU A 323 23.92 9.24 20.49
CA GLU A 323 24.46 7.89 20.35
C GLU A 323 24.46 7.46 18.87
N MET A 324 23.36 7.71 18.15
CA MET A 324 23.28 7.45 16.72
C MET A 324 24.30 8.24 15.91
N ALA A 325 24.55 9.50 16.27
CA ALA A 325 25.59 10.31 15.63
C ALA A 325 27.01 9.79 15.90
N GLN A 326 27.28 9.32 17.12
CA GLN A 326 28.57 8.74 17.50
C GLN A 326 28.80 7.40 16.79
N ASP A 327 27.79 6.54 16.76
CA ASP A 327 27.81 5.24 16.07
C ASP A 327 28.04 5.43 14.56
N PHE A 328 27.31 6.36 13.94
CA PHE A 328 27.51 6.71 12.52
C PHE A 328 28.92 7.27 12.24
N ALA A 329 29.50 8.02 13.18
CA ALA A 329 30.87 8.52 13.08
C ALA A 329 31.94 7.42 13.34
N GLY A 330 31.54 6.17 13.60
CA GLY A 330 32.46 5.08 13.92
C GLY A 330 33.17 5.25 15.26
N LEU A 331 32.66 6.11 16.15
CA LEU A 331 33.22 6.31 17.48
C LEU A 331 32.81 5.16 18.40
N PRO A 332 33.69 4.64 19.26
CA PRO A 332 33.37 3.54 20.15
C PRO A 332 32.21 3.95 21.06
N ASN A 333 31.16 3.14 21.05
CA ASN A 333 29.96 3.37 21.84
C ASN A 333 30.36 3.32 23.33
N ARG A 334 30.27 4.45 24.02
CA ARG A 334 30.87 4.62 25.36
C ARG A 334 30.06 3.96 26.50
N HIS A 335 29.16 3.03 26.18
CA HIS A 335 28.29 2.41 27.18
C HIS A 335 28.45 0.89 27.27
N GLU A 336 29.45 0.48 28.07
CA GLU A 336 29.15 -0.40 29.18
C GLU A 336 28.50 0.46 30.28
N ASN A 337 27.18 0.51 30.33
CA ASN A 337 26.48 0.53 31.62
C ASN A 337 25.00 0.20 31.50
N PRO A 338 24.46 -0.52 32.51
CA PRO A 338 23.29 -1.36 32.39
C PRO A 338 22.02 -0.54 32.45
N LEU A 339 21.02 -0.96 31.67
CA LEU A 339 19.60 -0.91 32.06
C LEU A 339 19.25 0.26 32.98
N VAL A 340 19.39 1.50 32.51
CA VAL A 340 18.56 2.56 33.09
C VAL A 340 17.16 2.08 32.74
N LYS A 341 16.46 1.57 33.75
CA LYS A 341 15.03 1.25 33.75
C LYS A 341 14.26 2.56 33.57
N LEU A 342 14.50 3.27 32.47
CA LEU A 342 13.57 4.25 31.96
C LEU A 342 12.29 3.47 31.74
N SER A 343 11.30 3.79 32.58
CA SER A 343 9.96 3.23 32.47
C SER A 343 9.55 3.36 31.00
N SER A 344 9.40 2.21 30.34
CA SER A 344 9.13 2.04 28.91
C SER A 344 7.96 2.85 28.33
N ARG A 345 7.21 3.57 29.16
CA ARG A 345 5.91 4.13 28.81
C ARG A 345 5.98 5.44 28.00
N ASP A 346 7.09 6.19 28.03
CA ASP A 346 7.10 7.55 27.47
C ASP A 346 8.32 7.86 26.57
N LEU A 347 9.05 6.85 26.08
CA LEU A 347 10.15 7.13 25.13
C LEU A 347 9.56 7.49 23.76
N PRO A 348 9.76 8.72 23.25
CA PRO A 348 9.31 9.07 21.92
C PRO A 348 10.13 8.31 20.88
N VAL A 349 9.53 8.08 19.71
CA VAL A 349 10.27 7.62 18.53
C VAL A 349 11.39 8.62 18.27
N ASN A 350 12.58 8.10 18.05
CA ASN A 350 13.76 8.91 17.78
C ASN A 350 14.34 8.52 16.43
N LEU A 351 14.36 9.48 15.50
CA LEU A 351 14.92 9.32 14.17
C LEU A 351 16.09 10.29 14.01
N PHE A 352 17.20 9.84 13.44
CA PHE A 352 18.38 10.68 13.21
C PHE A 352 18.84 10.62 11.76
N LEU A 353 19.01 11.81 11.16
CA LEU A 353 19.54 12.01 9.82
C LEU A 353 20.97 12.58 9.89
N PRO A 354 21.98 11.89 9.36
CA PRO A 354 23.33 12.42 9.26
C PRO A 354 23.42 13.62 8.30
N ALA A 355 24.32 14.56 8.57
CA ALA A 355 24.48 15.79 7.78
C ALA A 355 24.91 15.53 6.32
N THR A 356 25.56 14.40 6.04
CA THR A 356 25.94 13.95 4.70
C THR A 356 24.75 13.58 3.82
N HIS A 357 23.56 13.36 4.42
CA HIS A 357 22.33 13.05 3.71
C HIS A 357 21.34 14.22 3.69
N HIS A 358 21.77 15.44 4.06
CA HIS A 358 20.96 16.62 3.85
C HIS A 358 20.75 16.87 2.35
N VAL A 359 19.49 17.06 1.96
CA VAL A 359 19.06 17.21 0.57
C VAL A 359 19.21 18.65 0.12
N GLU A 360 20.02 18.87 -0.91
CA GLU A 360 20.16 20.16 -1.58
C GLU A 360 19.16 20.34 -2.72
N SER A 361 18.94 19.31 -3.52
CA SER A 361 17.97 19.36 -4.62
C SER A 361 17.60 17.97 -5.13
N VAL A 362 16.46 17.87 -5.81
CA VAL A 362 16.00 16.65 -6.49
C VAL A 362 15.72 16.94 -7.96
N HIS A 363 16.19 16.04 -8.82
CA HIS A 363 16.14 16.15 -10.27
C HIS A 363 15.51 14.90 -10.89
N PHE A 364 14.68 15.11 -11.93
CA PHE A 364 14.11 14.05 -12.77
C PHE A 364 14.74 14.00 -14.16
N THR A 365 15.80 14.79 -14.35
CA THR A 365 16.56 14.90 -15.59
C THR A 365 18.05 14.90 -15.25
N THR A 366 18.86 14.39 -16.15
CA THR A 366 20.32 14.49 -16.08
C THR A 366 20.80 15.94 -16.20
N SER A 367 22.08 16.19 -15.94
CA SER A 367 22.74 17.48 -16.21
C SER A 367 22.67 17.90 -17.69
N SER A 368 22.60 16.92 -18.61
CA SER A 368 22.37 17.13 -20.04
C SER A 368 20.90 17.33 -20.43
N LYS A 369 20.00 17.50 -19.44
CA LYS A 369 18.54 17.67 -19.60
C LYS A 369 17.81 16.48 -20.24
N MET A 370 18.41 15.30 -20.25
CA MET A 370 17.72 14.07 -20.65
C MET A 370 16.82 13.59 -19.51
N ALA A 371 15.63 13.09 -19.82
CA ALA A 371 14.73 12.55 -18.80
C ALA A 371 15.31 11.27 -18.19
N LEU A 372 15.36 11.20 -16.86
CA LEU A 372 15.67 9.95 -16.16
C LEU A 372 14.51 8.98 -16.31
N HIS A 373 14.80 7.69 -16.18
CA HIS A 373 13.79 6.64 -16.10
C HIS A 373 12.72 7.01 -15.07
N SER A 374 11.46 6.71 -15.38
CA SER A 374 10.30 7.19 -14.62
C SER A 374 10.32 6.76 -13.14
N ALA A 375 11.01 5.67 -12.82
CA ALA A 375 11.20 5.17 -11.45
C ALA A 375 12.37 5.84 -10.69
N LEU A 376 13.22 6.63 -11.36
CA LEU A 376 14.48 7.14 -10.82
C LEU A 376 14.48 8.65 -10.62
N ALA A 377 15.05 9.11 -9.53
CA ALA A 377 15.42 10.52 -9.34
C ALA A 377 16.88 10.62 -8.95
N ALA A 378 17.50 11.75 -9.28
CA ALA A 378 18.79 12.13 -8.74
C ALA A 378 18.58 13.08 -7.56
N VAL A 379 19.19 12.76 -6.43
CA VAL A 379 19.15 13.55 -5.20
C VAL A 379 20.54 14.10 -4.95
N GLN A 380 20.69 15.41 -5.08
CA GLN A 380 21.91 16.10 -4.69
C GLN A 380 21.91 16.27 -3.18
N THR A 381 22.97 15.81 -2.52
CA THR A 381 23.23 16.08 -1.11
C THR A 381 24.43 17.00 -0.93
N SER A 382 24.71 17.38 0.33
CA SER A 382 25.92 18.09 0.71
C SER A 382 27.21 17.32 0.40
N ALA A 383 27.15 15.99 0.35
CA ALA A 383 28.30 15.13 0.09
C ALA A 383 28.45 14.78 -1.41
N ARG A 384 27.38 14.28 -2.04
CA ARG A 384 27.38 13.80 -3.44
C ARG A 384 25.97 13.63 -4.02
N GLU A 385 25.89 13.33 -5.32
CA GLU A 385 24.64 12.95 -5.97
C GLU A 385 24.33 11.44 -5.80
N TYR A 386 23.08 11.12 -5.50
CA TYR A 386 22.57 9.74 -5.39
C TYR A 386 21.44 9.49 -6.38
N PHE A 387 21.43 8.31 -7.00
CA PHE A 387 20.30 7.82 -7.80
C PHE A 387 19.38 7.00 -6.91
N VAL A 388 18.11 7.38 -6.81
CA VAL A 388 17.15 6.75 -5.89
C VAL A 388 15.86 6.35 -6.60
N LEU A 389 15.20 5.32 -6.06
CA LEU A 389 13.85 4.93 -6.47
C LEU A 389 12.82 5.95 -5.98
N ARG A 390 12.12 6.64 -6.89
CA ARG A 390 11.16 7.71 -6.56
C ARG A 390 10.10 7.28 -5.56
N ASP A 391 9.66 6.01 -5.64
CA ASP A 391 8.53 5.52 -4.85
C ASP A 391 8.86 5.20 -3.40
N ILE A 392 10.13 4.92 -3.08
CA ILE A 392 10.56 4.49 -1.73
C ILE A 392 11.78 5.23 -1.18
N GLY A 393 12.49 6.01 -2.01
CA GLY A 393 13.64 6.82 -1.58
C GLY A 393 14.96 6.06 -1.46
N PHE A 394 14.97 4.75 -1.70
CA PHE A 394 16.19 3.92 -1.57
C PHE A 394 17.18 4.14 -2.71
N GLU A 395 18.46 4.20 -2.34
CA GLU A 395 19.60 4.38 -3.24
C GLU A 395 19.83 3.16 -4.13
N VAL A 396 20.07 3.39 -5.42
CA VAL A 396 20.42 2.34 -6.40
C VAL A 396 21.73 2.64 -7.13
N GLY A 397 22.39 3.73 -6.77
CA GLY A 397 23.63 4.20 -7.35
C GLY A 397 24.02 5.60 -6.86
N CYS A 398 25.20 6.05 -7.23
CA CYS A 398 25.76 7.35 -6.86
C CYS A 398 26.49 8.02 -8.02
N GLU A 399 26.95 9.25 -7.82
CA GLU A 399 27.68 10.05 -8.81
C GLU A 399 28.89 9.31 -9.40
N GLU A 400 29.65 8.60 -8.56
CA GLU A 400 30.92 8.01 -8.96
C GLU A 400 30.77 6.70 -9.74
N GLU A 401 29.81 5.86 -9.33
CA GLU A 401 29.60 4.52 -9.90
C GLU A 401 28.47 4.50 -10.94
N GLY A 402 27.66 5.55 -10.98
CA GLY A 402 26.39 5.54 -11.70
C GLY A 402 25.38 4.59 -11.04
N ILE A 403 24.42 4.13 -11.83
CA ILE A 403 23.45 3.12 -11.39
C ILE A 403 24.10 1.74 -11.38
N ALA A 404 23.90 1.00 -10.28
CA ALA A 404 24.42 -0.35 -10.17
C ALA A 404 23.92 -1.24 -11.30
N SER A 405 24.79 -2.11 -11.83
CA SER A 405 24.50 -2.94 -13.02
C SER A 405 23.24 -3.78 -12.93
N LEU A 406 22.96 -4.31 -11.73
CA LEU A 406 21.75 -5.07 -11.46
C LEU A 406 20.48 -4.22 -11.61
N TRP A 407 20.53 -2.95 -11.19
CA TRP A 407 19.42 -2.02 -11.34
C TRP A 407 19.29 -1.49 -12.77
N MET A 408 20.40 -1.35 -13.50
CA MET A 408 20.38 -1.06 -14.94
C MET A 408 19.59 -2.13 -15.71
N GLU A 409 19.85 -3.41 -15.42
CA GLU A 409 19.13 -4.55 -16.02
C GLU A 409 17.64 -4.56 -15.64
N VAL A 410 17.32 -4.34 -14.36
CA VAL A 410 15.93 -4.35 -13.87
C VAL A 410 15.11 -3.21 -14.47
N LEU A 411 15.69 -2.01 -14.53
CA LEU A 411 15.00 -0.79 -14.96
C LEU A 411 15.09 -0.55 -16.48
N ASP A 412 15.93 -1.31 -17.19
CA ASP A 412 16.20 -1.12 -18.62
C ASP A 412 16.71 0.31 -18.90
N CYS A 413 17.77 0.69 -18.19
CA CYS A 413 18.38 2.02 -18.27
C CYS A 413 19.91 1.95 -18.27
N ASP A 414 20.55 3.01 -18.74
CA ASP A 414 22.01 3.15 -18.75
C ASP A 414 22.57 3.53 -17.36
N GLY A 415 23.90 3.63 -17.25
CA GLY A 415 24.55 3.99 -15.99
C GLY A 415 24.24 5.41 -15.49
N LYS A 416 23.64 6.26 -16.33
CA LYS A 416 23.17 7.61 -15.98
C LYS A 416 21.67 7.65 -15.67
N GLY A 417 20.99 6.50 -15.72
CA GLY A 417 19.56 6.39 -15.48
C GLY A 417 18.68 6.83 -16.64
N VAL A 418 19.23 6.92 -17.85
CA VAL A 418 18.45 7.20 -19.06
C VAL A 418 17.90 5.88 -19.60
N PRO A 419 16.59 5.77 -19.91
CA PRO A 419 16.02 4.55 -20.50
C PRO A 419 16.75 4.17 -21.80
N VAL A 420 16.99 2.87 -22.00
CA VAL A 420 17.65 2.30 -23.19
C VAL A 420 16.65 1.97 -24.29
#